data_AF-W1X6R4-F1
#
_entry.id   AF-W1X6R4-F1
#
_cell.length_a   1.000
_cell.length_b   1.000
_cell.length_c   1.000
_cell.angle_alpha   90.00
_cell.angle_beta   90.00
_cell.angle_gamma   90.00
#
_symmetry.space_group_name_H-M   'P 1'
#
loop_
_entity.id
_entity.type
_entity.pdbx_description
1 polymer ?
#
loop_
_entity_poly.entity_id
_entity_poly.type
_entity_poly.pdbx_seq_one_letter_code
_entity_poly.pdbx_strand_id
1 'polypeptide(L)'
;KLASEINKLQHAIAEGQCWQSDWRITESEAMAARECNLENICQTLLQLGQMDPNTPPTPAAKPPSMAADAFTNPDYMRYAVKTLLACLICYTFYSGVDWEGIHTCMLTCVIVANPNVGSSYQKMVLRFGGAFCGAILALLFTLLVMPWLDNIVELLFVLAPIFLLGAWIATSSERSSYIGTQMVVTFALATL
;
A
#
# COMPACT_ATOMS: atom_id res chain seq x y z
N LYS A 1 40.38 -4.43 5.17
CA LYS A 1 39.34 -5.19 5.91
C LYS A 1 38.08 -5.38 5.08
N LEU A 2 37.44 -4.32 4.55
CA LEU A 2 36.27 -4.46 3.68
C LEU A 2 36.54 -5.29 2.41
N ALA A 3 37.61 -4.97 1.67
CA ALA A 3 38.00 -5.70 0.45
C ALA A 3 38.31 -7.19 0.69
N SER A 4 38.84 -7.54 1.86
CA SER A 4 39.10 -8.94 2.21
C SER A 4 37.81 -9.71 2.53
N GLU A 5 36.80 -9.05 3.12
CA GLU A 5 35.49 -9.67 3.35
C GLU A 5 34.71 -9.85 2.03
N ILE A 6 34.80 -8.88 1.11
CA ILE A 6 34.21 -8.99 -0.24
C ILE A 6 34.80 -10.19 -1.00
N ASN A 7 36.11 -10.40 -0.93
CA ASN A 7 36.76 -11.55 -1.59
C ASN A 7 36.33 -12.89 -0.96
N LYS A 8 36.17 -12.95 0.37
CA LYS A 8 35.66 -14.17 1.05
C LYS A 8 34.21 -14.47 0.66
N LEU A 9 33.38 -13.44 0.54
CA LEU A 9 32.00 -13.55 0.06
C LEU A 9 31.98 -14.11 -1.37
N GLN A 10 32.78 -13.54 -2.28
CA GLN A 10 32.87 -14.01 -3.66
C GLN A 10 33.31 -15.48 -3.76
N HIS A 11 34.26 -15.90 -2.92
CA HIS A 11 34.70 -17.29 -2.86
C HIS A 11 33.58 -18.23 -2.40
N ALA A 12 32.86 -17.87 -1.33
CA ALA A 12 31.73 -18.66 -0.84
C ALA A 12 30.59 -18.76 -1.86
N ILE A 13 30.32 -17.69 -2.63
CA ILE A 13 29.36 -17.71 -3.74
C ILE A 13 29.82 -18.67 -4.84
N ALA A 14 31.11 -18.65 -5.20
CA ALA A 14 31.66 -19.52 -6.24
C ALA A 14 31.59 -21.01 -5.85
N GLU A 15 31.71 -21.32 -4.55
CA GLU A 15 31.64 -22.69 -4.02
C GLU A 15 30.23 -23.13 -3.63
N GLY A 16 29.23 -22.24 -3.71
CA GLY A 16 27.86 -22.52 -3.31
C GLY A 16 27.68 -22.78 -1.81
N GLN A 17 28.59 -22.27 -0.98
CA GLN A 17 28.56 -22.44 0.48
C GLN A 17 27.96 -21.23 1.17
N CYS A 18 27.40 -21.44 2.37
CA CYS A 18 26.92 -20.33 3.18
C CYS A 18 28.11 -19.51 3.72
N TRP A 19 28.13 -18.22 3.41
CA TRP A 19 29.13 -17.30 3.93
C TRP A 19 28.75 -16.85 5.34
N GLN A 20 29.68 -16.95 6.29
CA GLN A 20 29.54 -16.40 7.64
C GLN A 20 30.76 -15.51 7.93
N SER A 21 30.52 -14.35 8.54
CA SER A 21 31.60 -13.40 8.85
C SER A 21 31.61 -13.01 10.32
N ASP A 22 32.74 -13.21 10.99
CA ASP A 22 33.02 -12.66 12.34
C ASP A 22 33.47 -11.19 12.30
N TRP A 23 33.35 -10.54 11.15
CA TRP A 23 33.76 -9.15 10.98
C TRP A 23 32.89 -8.25 11.85
N ARG A 24 33.53 -7.45 12.71
CA ARG A 24 32.89 -6.39 13.50
C ARG A 24 33.53 -5.06 13.13
N ILE A 25 32.69 -4.04 12.96
CA ILE A 25 33.15 -2.69 12.69
C ILE A 25 33.41 -1.99 14.02
N THR A 26 34.61 -1.43 14.17
CA THR A 26 34.99 -0.62 15.33
C THR A 26 34.39 0.79 15.21
N GLU A 27 34.09 1.50 16.30
CA GLU A 27 33.48 2.86 16.24
C GLU A 27 34.27 3.84 15.35
N SER A 28 35.60 3.75 15.34
CA SER A 28 36.47 4.56 14.47
C SER A 28 36.32 4.22 12.98
N GLU A 29 36.07 2.96 12.65
CA GLU A 29 35.86 2.49 11.28
C GLU A 29 34.44 2.80 10.78
N ALA A 30 33.45 2.85 11.69
CA ALA A 30 32.09 3.29 11.38
C ALA A 30 32.04 4.79 11.01
N MET A 31 32.79 5.64 11.73
CA MET A 31 32.90 7.06 11.38
C MET A 31 33.56 7.27 10.02
N ALA A 32 34.65 6.56 9.72
CA ALA A 32 35.30 6.63 8.41
C ALA A 32 34.40 6.08 7.27
N ALA A 33 33.60 5.04 7.54
CA ALA A 33 32.63 4.52 6.58
C ALA A 33 31.49 5.50 6.30
N ARG A 34 31.08 6.29 7.30
CA ARG A 34 30.08 7.34 7.17
C ARG A 34 30.58 8.52 6.34
N GLU A 35 31.83 8.93 6.56
CA GLU A 35 32.51 9.95 5.74
C GLU A 35 32.65 9.50 4.27
N CYS A 36 32.93 8.21 4.04
CA CYS A 36 33.04 7.64 2.69
C CYS A 36 31.69 7.21 2.08
N ASN A 37 30.55 7.41 2.76
CA ASN A 37 29.21 6.99 2.33
C ASN A 37 29.07 5.47 2.05
N LEU A 38 29.89 4.67 2.73
CA LEU A 38 29.94 3.20 2.63
C LEU A 38 29.18 2.50 3.78
N GLU A 39 28.53 3.27 4.65
CA GLU A 39 27.83 2.78 5.85
C GLU A 39 26.76 1.73 5.51
N ASN A 40 25.95 1.99 4.48
CA ASN A 40 24.91 1.05 4.03
C ASN A 40 25.51 -0.28 3.58
N ILE A 41 26.60 -0.25 2.81
CA ILE A 41 27.25 -1.47 2.28
C ILE A 41 27.85 -2.29 3.43
N CYS A 42 28.49 -1.60 4.39
CA CYS A 42 29.01 -2.21 5.60
C CYS A 42 27.90 -2.88 6.43
N GLN A 43 26.76 -2.20 6.62
CA GLN A 43 25.62 -2.74 7.36
C GLN A 43 24.98 -3.94 6.64
N THR A 44 24.80 -3.86 5.32
CA THR A 44 24.25 -4.98 4.54
C THR A 44 25.19 -6.20 4.56
N LEU A 45 26.50 -6.01 4.45
CA LEU A 45 27.47 -7.11 4.56
C LEU A 45 27.49 -7.74 5.95
N LEU A 46 27.41 -6.93 7.01
CA LEU A 46 27.29 -7.46 8.37
C LEU A 46 26.02 -8.27 8.58
N GLN A 47 24.89 -7.77 8.07
CA GLN A 47 23.61 -8.48 8.14
C GLN A 47 23.65 -9.80 7.37
N LEU A 48 24.24 -9.81 6.17
CA LEU A 48 24.42 -11.01 5.36
C LEU A 48 25.34 -12.03 6.03
N GLY A 49 26.45 -11.58 6.64
CA GLY A 49 27.42 -12.46 7.29
C GLY A 49 26.95 -13.06 8.61
N GLN A 50 25.89 -12.49 9.20
CA GLN A 50 25.22 -13.01 10.41
C GLN A 50 23.97 -13.84 10.08
N MET A 51 23.58 -13.93 8.80
CA MET A 51 22.36 -14.61 8.38
C MET A 51 22.62 -16.11 8.23
N ASP A 52 22.18 -16.91 9.20
CA ASP A 52 22.21 -18.38 9.10
C ASP A 52 21.02 -18.87 8.24
N PRO A 53 21.25 -19.61 7.14
CA PRO A 53 20.18 -20.14 6.28
C PRO A 53 19.23 -21.10 7.01
N ASN A 54 19.61 -21.62 8.18
CA ASN A 54 18.76 -22.47 9.03
C ASN A 54 18.02 -21.70 10.12
N THR A 55 18.28 -20.40 10.28
CA THR A 55 17.45 -19.58 11.16
C THR A 55 16.18 -19.16 10.42
N PRO A 56 14.97 -19.52 10.91
CA PRO A 56 13.76 -18.95 10.36
C PRO A 56 13.88 -17.42 10.44
N PRO A 57 13.47 -16.67 9.40
CA PRO A 57 13.51 -15.22 9.45
C PRO A 57 12.79 -14.78 10.71
N THR A 58 13.50 -14.06 11.59
CA THR A 58 12.87 -13.48 12.78
C THR A 58 11.67 -12.69 12.29
N PRO A 59 10.43 -12.98 12.75
CA PRO A 59 9.26 -12.27 12.29
C PRO A 59 9.55 -10.79 12.44
N ALA A 60 9.51 -10.04 11.34
CA ALA A 60 9.70 -8.59 11.37
C ALA A 60 8.82 -8.06 12.49
N ALA A 61 9.45 -7.53 13.55
CA ALA A 61 8.73 -7.09 14.73
C ALA A 61 7.64 -6.13 14.26
N LYS A 62 6.38 -6.53 14.43
CA LYS A 62 5.24 -5.72 14.00
C LYS A 62 5.47 -4.34 14.58
N PRO A 63 5.60 -3.29 13.75
CA PRO A 63 5.72 -1.94 14.29
C PRO A 63 4.52 -1.73 15.22
N PRO A 64 4.72 -1.17 16.42
CA PRO A 64 3.65 -1.01 17.38
C PRO A 64 2.48 -0.27 16.72
N SER A 65 1.26 -0.78 16.93
CA SER A 65 0.04 -0.23 16.30
C SER A 65 -0.26 1.21 16.73
N MET A 66 0.37 1.66 17.82
CA MET A 66 0.24 2.98 18.38
C MET A 66 1.63 3.54 18.65
N ALA A 67 1.90 4.75 18.16
CA ALA A 67 3.13 5.44 18.46
C ALA A 67 3.19 5.76 19.97
N ALA A 68 4.37 5.67 20.57
CA ALA A 68 4.55 5.93 22.00
C ALA A 68 4.17 7.37 22.40
N ASP A 69 4.17 8.30 21.43
CA ASP A 69 3.82 9.71 21.57
C ASP A 69 2.40 10.04 21.07
N ALA A 70 1.55 9.05 20.80
CA ALA A 70 0.24 9.23 20.16
C ALA A 70 -0.68 10.27 20.85
N PHE A 71 -0.59 10.39 22.18
CA PHE A 71 -1.41 11.34 22.97
C PHE A 71 -0.66 12.59 23.42
N THR A 72 0.65 12.65 23.21
CA THR A 72 1.49 13.77 23.68
C THR A 72 1.85 14.72 22.54
N ASN A 73 1.86 14.23 21.30
CA ASN A 73 2.24 15.01 20.14
C ASN A 73 1.05 15.84 19.58
N PRO A 74 1.10 17.18 19.63
CA PRO A 74 0.03 18.04 19.16
C PRO A 74 -0.20 17.97 17.64
N ASP A 75 0.79 17.49 16.86
CA ASP A 75 0.66 17.40 15.41
C ASP A 75 -0.35 16.33 14.98
N TYR A 76 -0.42 15.21 15.70
CA TYR A 76 -1.43 14.17 15.45
C TYR A 76 -2.85 14.68 15.72
N MET A 77 -3.04 15.44 16.81
CA MET A 77 -4.33 16.06 17.12
C MET A 77 -4.74 17.08 16.06
N ARG A 78 -3.81 17.96 15.64
CA ARG A 78 -4.08 18.95 14.59
C ARG A 78 -4.47 18.29 13.27
N TYR A 79 -3.81 17.19 12.92
CA TYR A 79 -4.11 16.41 11.72
C TYR A 79 -5.48 15.71 11.81
N ALA A 80 -5.77 15.07 12.94
CA ALA A 80 -7.04 14.40 13.19
C ALA A 80 -8.22 15.40 13.14
N VAL A 81 -8.09 16.57 13.77
CA VAL A 81 -9.14 17.61 13.76
C VAL A 81 -9.36 18.17 12.35
N LYS A 82 -8.29 18.42 11.57
CA LYS A 82 -8.42 18.85 10.17
C LYS A 82 -9.16 17.82 9.32
N THR A 83 -8.86 16.53 9.52
CA THR A 83 -9.55 15.42 8.85
C THR A 83 -11.03 15.35 9.25
N LEU A 84 -11.32 15.46 10.55
CA LEU A 84 -12.68 15.45 11.07
C LEU A 84 -13.49 16.60 10.47
N LEU A 85 -12.92 17.81 10.42
CA LEU A 85 -13.57 18.98 9.83
C LEU A 85 -13.86 18.76 8.33
N ALA A 86 -12.91 18.23 7.57
CA ALA A 86 -13.13 17.90 6.17
C ALA A 86 -14.27 16.88 6.00
N CYS A 87 -14.30 15.83 6.82
CA CYS A 87 -15.36 14.83 6.82
C CYS A 87 -16.73 15.42 7.18
N LEU A 88 -16.77 16.30 8.19
CA LEU A 88 -18.00 16.99 8.61
C LEU A 88 -18.53 17.92 7.52
N ILE A 89 -17.66 18.64 6.79
CA ILE A 89 -18.07 19.47 5.65
C ILE A 89 -18.70 18.59 4.56
N CYS A 90 -18.05 17.47 4.21
CA CYS A 90 -18.62 16.49 3.28
C CYS A 90 -19.95 15.93 3.78
N TYR A 91 -20.08 15.68 5.09
CA TYR A 91 -21.32 15.20 5.69
C TYR A 91 -22.44 16.22 5.61
N THR A 92 -22.19 17.47 5.95
CA THR A 92 -23.18 18.55 5.85
C THR A 92 -23.62 18.75 4.40
N PHE A 93 -22.69 18.67 3.44
CA PHE A 93 -23.01 18.75 2.01
C PHE A 93 -23.87 17.56 1.57
N TYR A 94 -23.48 16.34 1.91
CA TYR A 94 -24.24 15.12 1.62
C TYR A 94 -25.68 15.21 2.18
N SER A 95 -25.79 15.54 3.47
CA SER A 95 -27.07 15.62 4.19
C SER A 95 -27.96 16.75 3.64
N GLY A 96 -27.36 17.83 3.13
CA GLY A 96 -28.10 18.95 2.54
C GLY A 96 -28.60 18.73 1.11
N VAL A 97 -27.94 17.88 0.32
CA VAL A 97 -28.33 17.59 -1.08
C VAL A 97 -29.25 16.36 -1.15
N ASP A 98 -29.41 15.61 -0.06
CA ASP A 98 -30.24 14.40 0.07
C ASP A 98 -30.03 13.40 -1.08
N TRP A 99 -28.79 13.32 -1.54
CA TRP A 99 -28.39 12.52 -2.68
C TRP A 99 -28.02 11.12 -2.20
N GLU A 100 -28.91 10.15 -2.39
CA GLU A 100 -28.63 8.74 -2.09
C GLU A 100 -27.36 8.25 -2.83
N GLY A 101 -26.47 7.57 -2.10
CA GLY A 101 -25.26 6.94 -2.65
C GLY A 101 -23.94 7.70 -2.47
N ILE A 102 -23.96 8.98 -2.06
CA ILE A 102 -22.74 9.80 -1.90
C ILE A 102 -21.97 9.53 -0.58
N HIS A 103 -22.45 8.66 0.31
CA HIS A 103 -21.75 8.27 1.56
C HIS A 103 -20.26 7.88 1.36
N THR A 104 -19.91 7.40 0.17
CA THR A 104 -18.54 7.12 -0.27
C THR A 104 -17.60 8.33 -0.12
N CYS A 105 -18.08 9.57 -0.20
CA CYS A 105 -17.29 10.79 -0.03
C CYS A 105 -16.69 10.89 1.38
N MET A 106 -17.40 10.48 2.43
CA MET A 106 -16.87 10.45 3.80
C MET A 106 -15.75 9.42 3.93
N LEU A 107 -15.94 8.24 3.34
CA LEU A 107 -14.93 7.19 3.31
C LEU A 107 -13.66 7.64 2.55
N THR A 108 -13.79 8.53 1.56
CA THR A 108 -12.62 9.15 0.91
C THR A 108 -11.83 10.04 1.85
N CYS A 109 -12.49 10.91 2.62
CA CYS A 109 -11.84 11.78 3.59
C CYS A 109 -11.01 10.99 4.62
N VAL A 110 -11.55 9.88 5.12
CA VAL A 110 -10.85 9.05 6.12
C VAL A 110 -9.62 8.33 5.56
N ILE A 111 -9.71 7.80 4.34
CA ILE A 111 -8.58 7.07 3.72
C ILE A 111 -7.49 8.02 3.25
N VAL A 112 -7.84 9.23 2.80
CA VAL A 112 -6.88 10.28 2.45
C VAL A 112 -6.14 10.77 3.68
N ALA A 113 -6.77 10.69 4.86
CA ALA A 113 -6.16 11.03 6.14
C ALA A 113 -5.13 10.01 6.64
N ASN A 114 -4.30 9.48 5.75
CA ASN A 114 -3.21 8.60 6.10
C ASN A 114 -1.94 9.42 6.42
N PRO A 115 -1.32 9.26 7.61
CA PRO A 115 -0.28 10.17 8.13
C PRO A 115 1.05 10.14 7.35
N ASN A 116 1.28 9.12 6.52
CA ASN A 116 2.50 9.00 5.72
C ASN A 116 2.37 9.70 4.36
N VAL A 117 2.75 10.99 4.33
CA VAL A 117 2.67 11.89 3.14
C VAL A 117 3.18 11.24 1.85
N GLY A 118 4.32 10.52 1.87
CA GLY A 118 4.90 9.90 0.67
C GLY A 118 4.17 8.66 0.12
N SER A 119 3.46 7.90 0.96
CA SER A 119 2.69 6.72 0.55
C SER A 119 1.21 7.06 0.29
N SER A 120 0.71 8.11 0.94
CA SER A 120 -0.68 8.56 0.85
C SER A 120 -1.05 9.10 -0.52
N TYR A 121 -0.21 9.90 -1.17
CA TYR A 121 -0.53 10.43 -2.50
C TYR A 121 -0.66 9.33 -3.54
N GLN A 122 0.27 8.36 -3.55
CA GLN A 122 0.20 7.23 -4.48
C GLN A 122 -1.08 6.41 -4.23
N LYS A 123 -1.40 6.09 -2.97
CA LYS A 123 -2.63 5.36 -2.63
C LYS A 123 -3.92 6.14 -2.91
N MET A 124 -3.90 7.46 -2.74
CA MET A 124 -5.02 8.36 -3.03
C MET A 124 -5.31 8.44 -4.53
N VAL A 125 -4.28 8.60 -5.37
CA VAL A 125 -4.42 8.61 -6.83
C VAL A 125 -4.95 7.28 -7.34
N LEU A 126 -4.46 6.16 -6.77
CA LEU A 126 -4.96 4.83 -7.10
C LEU A 126 -6.46 4.67 -6.80
N ARG A 127 -6.91 5.24 -5.69
CA ARG A 127 -8.33 5.21 -5.30
C ARG A 127 -9.20 6.05 -6.22
N PHE A 128 -8.77 7.26 -6.54
CA PHE A 128 -9.46 8.11 -7.51
C PHE A 128 -9.50 7.46 -8.88
N GLY A 129 -8.40 6.87 -9.34
CA GLY A 129 -8.34 6.15 -10.60
C GLY A 129 -9.31 4.96 -10.65
N GLY A 130 -9.32 4.12 -9.61
CA GLY A 130 -10.24 2.99 -9.52
C GLY A 130 -11.71 3.41 -9.48
N ALA A 131 -12.05 4.41 -8.66
CA ALA A 131 -13.43 4.92 -8.59
C ALA A 131 -13.87 5.58 -9.90
N PHE A 132 -13.00 6.36 -10.54
CA PHE A 132 -13.30 7.00 -11.83
C PHE A 132 -13.52 5.97 -12.95
N CYS A 133 -12.63 4.98 -13.07
CA CYS A 133 -12.79 3.90 -14.03
C CYS A 133 -14.04 3.06 -13.75
N GLY A 134 -14.31 2.75 -12.48
CA GLY A 134 -15.52 2.02 -12.07
C GLY A 134 -16.81 2.77 -12.39
N ALA A 135 -16.83 4.08 -12.17
CA ALA A 135 -17.97 4.94 -12.48
C ALA A 135 -18.22 5.04 -14.00
N ILE A 136 -17.17 5.21 -14.82
CA ILE A 136 -17.31 5.19 -16.28
C ILE A 136 -17.83 3.84 -16.76
N LEU A 137 -17.28 2.74 -16.24
CA LEU A 137 -17.70 1.40 -16.61
C LEU A 137 -19.17 1.15 -16.25
N ALA A 138 -19.61 1.57 -15.05
CA ALA A 138 -21.00 1.46 -14.62
C ALA A 138 -21.94 2.30 -15.47
N LEU A 139 -21.53 3.52 -15.84
CA LEU A 139 -22.31 4.40 -16.70
C LEU A 139 -22.49 3.79 -18.10
N LEU A 140 -21.40 3.29 -18.70
CA LEU A 140 -21.47 2.60 -19.99
C LEU A 140 -22.34 1.34 -19.92
N PHE A 141 -22.20 0.56 -18.85
CA PHE A 141 -23.02 -0.63 -18.62
C PHE A 141 -24.51 -0.28 -18.50
N THR A 142 -24.84 0.75 -17.74
CA THR A 142 -26.22 1.21 -17.54
C THR A 142 -26.84 1.73 -18.83
N LEU A 143 -26.08 2.47 -19.65
CA LEU A 143 -26.61 3.03 -20.90
C LEU A 143 -26.69 2.02 -22.05
N LEU A 144 -25.73 1.09 -22.15
CA LEU A 144 -25.60 0.21 -23.31
C LEU A 144 -26.12 -1.21 -23.06
N VAL A 145 -26.12 -1.68 -21.82
CA VAL A 145 -26.40 -3.08 -21.48
C VAL A 145 -27.71 -3.24 -20.72
N MET A 146 -27.94 -2.48 -19.65
CA MET A 146 -29.21 -2.55 -18.90
C MET A 146 -30.48 -2.45 -19.75
N PRO A 147 -30.60 -1.60 -20.81
CA PRO A 147 -31.84 -1.52 -21.57
C PRO A 147 -32.16 -2.79 -22.40
N TRP A 148 -31.21 -3.73 -22.54
CA TRP A 148 -31.40 -4.99 -23.26
C TRP A 148 -31.53 -6.20 -22.33
N LEU A 149 -31.38 -6.01 -21.02
CA LEU A 149 -31.44 -7.07 -20.02
C LEU A 149 -32.82 -7.13 -19.40
N ASP A 150 -33.60 -8.15 -19.76
CA ASP A 150 -34.96 -8.35 -19.22
C ASP A 150 -34.99 -9.37 -18.07
N ASN A 151 -33.93 -10.17 -17.90
CA ASN A 151 -33.87 -11.26 -16.92
C ASN A 151 -32.65 -11.19 -15.99
N ILE A 152 -32.85 -11.59 -14.72
CA ILE A 152 -31.78 -11.65 -13.71
C ILE A 152 -30.65 -12.63 -14.07
N VAL A 153 -30.97 -13.68 -14.84
CA VAL A 153 -29.99 -14.66 -15.31
C VAL A 153 -29.05 -14.05 -16.34
N GLU A 154 -29.58 -13.23 -17.25
CA GLU A 154 -28.79 -12.51 -18.25
C GLU A 154 -27.89 -11.47 -17.56
N LEU A 155 -28.43 -10.75 -16.57
CA LEU A 155 -27.67 -9.83 -15.73
C LEU A 155 -26.47 -10.54 -15.08
N LEU A 156 -26.69 -11.70 -14.45
CA LEU A 156 -25.64 -12.45 -13.79
C LEU A 156 -24.55 -12.93 -14.76
N PHE A 157 -24.95 -13.39 -15.94
CA PHE A 157 -24.01 -13.81 -16.99
C PHE A 157 -23.14 -12.67 -17.52
N VAL A 158 -23.64 -11.44 -17.54
CA VAL A 158 -22.85 -10.27 -17.96
C VAL A 158 -22.01 -9.71 -16.81
N LEU A 159 -22.51 -9.76 -15.57
CA LEU A 159 -21.78 -9.27 -14.39
C LEU A 159 -20.59 -10.18 -14.03
N ALA A 160 -20.74 -11.50 -14.23
CA ALA A 160 -19.70 -12.49 -13.93
C ALA A 160 -18.34 -12.21 -14.59
N PRO A 161 -18.23 -12.01 -15.92
CA PRO A 161 -16.96 -11.68 -16.55
C PRO A 161 -16.41 -10.31 -16.10
N ILE A 162 -17.28 -9.33 -15.82
CA ILE A 162 -16.86 -8.01 -15.33
C ILE A 162 -16.20 -8.13 -13.95
N PHE A 163 -16.83 -8.86 -13.02
CA PHE A 163 -16.26 -9.10 -11.70
C PHE A 163 -15.02 -10.00 -11.74
N LEU A 164 -14.96 -10.97 -12.65
CA LEU A 164 -13.79 -11.81 -12.84
C LEU A 164 -12.59 -10.98 -13.31
N LEU A 165 -12.78 -10.09 -14.30
CA LEU A 165 -11.74 -9.17 -14.75
C LEU A 165 -11.34 -8.19 -13.65
N GLY A 166 -12.30 -7.66 -12.89
CA GLY A 166 -12.01 -6.79 -11.76
C GLY A 166 -11.22 -7.49 -10.64
N ALA A 167 -11.56 -8.73 -10.34
CA ALA A 167 -10.85 -9.57 -9.37
C ALA A 167 -9.45 -9.96 -9.87
N TRP A 168 -9.29 -10.20 -11.17
CA TRP A 168 -7.99 -10.44 -11.80
C TRP A 168 -7.07 -9.21 -11.66
N ILE A 169 -7.58 -8.02 -11.94
CA ILE A 169 -6.84 -6.76 -11.73
C ILE A 169 -6.50 -6.57 -10.24
N ALA A 170 -7.42 -6.94 -9.35
CA ALA A 170 -7.20 -6.88 -7.91
C ALA A 170 -6.12 -7.87 -7.41
N THR A 171 -5.86 -8.97 -8.12
CA THR A 171 -4.89 -10.00 -7.73
C THR A 171 -3.52 -9.88 -8.41
N SER A 172 -3.37 -9.00 -9.40
CA SER A 172 -2.18 -8.95 -10.27
C SER A 172 -0.91 -8.34 -9.65
N SER A 173 -1.00 -7.43 -8.66
CA SER A 173 0.17 -6.80 -8.01
C SER A 173 -0.21 -6.02 -6.74
N GLU A 174 0.63 -5.98 -5.70
CA GLU A 174 0.39 -5.19 -4.47
C GLU A 174 0.09 -3.70 -4.73
N ARG A 175 0.66 -3.12 -5.81
CA ARG A 175 0.37 -1.74 -6.23
C ARG A 175 -0.94 -1.62 -7.03
N SER A 176 -1.28 -2.59 -7.87
CA SER A 176 -2.49 -2.53 -8.71
C SER A 176 -3.75 -3.07 -8.01
N SER A 177 -3.56 -3.84 -6.93
CA SER A 177 -4.62 -4.54 -6.22
C SER A 177 -5.72 -3.57 -5.74
N TYR A 178 -5.31 -2.44 -5.18
CA TYR A 178 -6.21 -1.41 -4.68
C TYR A 178 -7.08 -0.75 -5.76
N ILE A 179 -6.58 -0.62 -7.00
CA ILE A 179 -7.35 -0.08 -8.12
C ILE A 179 -8.48 -1.05 -8.47
N GLY A 180 -8.16 -2.35 -8.59
CA GLY A 180 -9.13 -3.38 -8.95
C GLY A 180 -10.28 -3.46 -7.95
N THR A 181 -9.97 -3.48 -6.65
CA THR A 181 -11.00 -3.52 -5.61
C THR A 181 -11.89 -2.27 -5.63
N GLN A 182 -11.31 -1.08 -5.78
CA GLN A 182 -12.09 0.17 -5.85
C GLN A 182 -12.97 0.24 -7.11
N MET A 183 -12.46 -0.22 -8.25
CA MET A 183 -13.22 -0.28 -9.49
C MET A 183 -14.44 -1.21 -9.35
N VAL A 184 -14.25 -2.41 -8.80
CA VAL A 184 -15.33 -3.39 -8.59
C VAL A 184 -16.37 -2.88 -7.60
N VAL A 185 -15.94 -2.32 -6.46
CA VAL A 185 -16.87 -1.78 -5.45
C VAL A 185 -17.66 -0.61 -6.02
N THR A 186 -17.02 0.28 -6.76
CA THR A 186 -17.70 1.44 -7.36
C THR A 186 -18.68 1.00 -8.45
N PHE A 187 -18.29 0.04 -9.29
CA PHE A 187 -19.17 -0.53 -10.30
C PHE A 187 -20.40 -1.17 -9.65
N ALA A 188 -20.19 -2.04 -8.67
CA ALA A 188 -21.27 -2.72 -7.96
C ALA A 188 -22.25 -1.73 -7.31
N LEU A 189 -21.74 -0.73 -6.58
CA LEU A 189 -22.58 0.30 -5.94
C LEU A 189 -23.40 1.15 -6.93
N ALA A 190 -22.94 1.29 -8.17
CA ALA A 190 -23.62 2.10 -9.18
C ALA A 190 -24.65 1.29 -10.00
N THR A 191 -24.47 -0.04 -10.10
CA THR A 191 -25.30 -0.90 -10.96
C THR A 191 -26.26 -1.82 -10.20
N LEU A 192 -25.99 -2.10 -8.92
CA LEU A 192 -26.79 -2.98 -8.05
C LEU A 192 -27.45 -2.15 -6.95
#